data_AF-A0A5K0XMQ3-F1
#
_entry.id   AF-A0A5K0XMQ3-F1
#
_cell.length_a   1.000
_cell.length_b   1.000
_cell.length_c   1.000
_cell.angle_alpha   90.00
_cell.angle_beta   90.00
_cell.angle_gamma   90.00
#
_symmetry.space_group_name_H-M   'P 1'
#
loop_
_entity.id
_entity.type
_entity.pdbx_description
1 polymer ?
#
loop_
_entity_poly.entity_id
_entity_poly.type
_entity_poly.pdbx_seq_one_letter_code
_entity_poly.pdbx_strand_id
1 'polypeptide(L)' 'VSPSGWSEGECRGRAGWFPSAYVEKRQGIP' A
#
# COMPACT_ATOMS: atom_id res chain seq x y z
N VAL A 1 2.95 -7.59 0.13
CA VAL A 1 2.89 -7.60 -1.34
C VAL A 1 2.37 -8.97 -1.74
N SER A 2 1.18 -9.03 -2.34
CA SER A 2 0.72 -10.29 -2.93
C SER A 2 1.65 -10.66 -4.10
N PRO A 3 1.73 -11.95 -4.49
CA PRO A 3 2.46 -12.34 -5.70
C PRO A 3 1.88 -11.71 -6.98
N SER A 4 0.67 -11.14 -6.94
CA SER A 4 0.08 -10.35 -8.02
C SER A 4 0.61 -8.92 -8.13
N GLY A 5 1.50 -8.47 -7.24
CA GLY A 5 2.07 -7.13 -7.28
C GLY A 5 1.18 -6.04 -6.66
N TRP A 6 0.14 -6.40 -5.91
CA TRP A 6 -0.74 -5.46 -5.23
C TRP A 6 -0.45 -5.39 -3.72
N SER A 7 -0.69 -4.21 -3.16
CA SER A 7 -0.59 -3.91 -1.74
C SER A 7 -1.89 -3.27 -1.27
N GLU A 8 -2.44 -3.75 -0.17
CA GLU A 8 -3.58 -3.13 0.48
C GLU A 8 -3.15 -1.87 1.24
N GLY A 9 -3.97 -0.83 1.21
CA GLY A 9 -3.73 0.40 1.95
C GLY A 9 -5.01 1.20 2.14
N GLU A 10 -4.90 2.32 2.87
CA GLU A 10 -5.98 3.28 3.05
C GLU A 10 -5.47 4.69 2.75
N CYS A 11 -6.24 5.46 1.98
CA CYS A 11 -5.96 6.87 1.73
C CYS A 11 -7.24 7.70 1.96
N ARG A 12 -7.15 8.70 2.84
CA ARG A 12 -8.26 9.62 3.16
C ARG A 12 -9.55 8.87 3.57
N GLY A 13 -9.42 7.80 4.37
CA GLY A 13 -10.56 6.99 4.83
C GLY A 13 -11.15 6.05 3.77
N ARG A 14 -10.46 5.83 2.64
CA ARG A 14 -10.86 4.86 1.62
C ARG A 14 -9.82 3.74 1.55
N ALA A 15 -10.23 2.53 1.88
CA ALA A 15 -9.41 1.33 1.78
C ALA A 15 -9.47 0.75 0.36
N GLY A 16 -8.36 0.19 -0.11
CA GLY A 16 -8.30 -0.42 -1.43
C GLY A 16 -6.96 -1.07 -1.73
N TRP A 17 -6.91 -1.68 -2.92
CA TRP A 17 -5.71 -2.29 -3.45
C TRP A 17 -4.96 -1.28 -4.32
N PHE A 18 -3.67 -1.13 -4.06
CA PHE A 18 -2.77 -0.25 -4.78
C PHE A 18 -1.68 -1.07 -5.45
N PRO A 19 -1.26 -0.72 -6.67
CA PRO A 19 -0.12 -1.35 -7.31
C PRO A 19 1.15 -1.13 -6.49
N SER A 20 1.79 -2.20 -6.01
CA SER A 20 2.91 -2.14 -5.07
C SER A 20 4.11 -1.36 -5.62
N ALA A 21 4.28 -1.33 -6.95
CA ALA A 21 5.36 -0.58 -7.60
C ALA A 21 5.23 0.95 -7.43
N TYR A 22 4.03 1.43 -7.09
CA TYR A 22 3.71 2.87 -6.99
C TYR A 22 3.40 3.30 -5.56
N VAL A 23 3.51 2.39 -4.58
CA VAL A 23 3.29 2.71 -3.16
C VAL A 23 4.52 2.35 -2.35
N GLU A 24 5.04 3.33 -1.61
CA GLU A 24 6.09 3.10 -0.64
C GLU A 24 5.48 2.77 0.72
N LYS A 25 6.02 1.74 1.39
CA LYS A 25 5.66 1.49 2.78
C LYS A 25 6.22 2.64 3.60
N ARG A 26 5.35 3.41 4.27
CA ARG A 26 5.79 4.24 5.39
C ARG A 26 6.27 3.31 6.50
N GLN A 27 7.56 3.01 6.51
CA GLN A 27 8.22 2.61 7.75
C GLN A 27 8.14 3.83 8.65
N GLY A 28 7.26 3.77 9.65
CA GLY A 28 7.23 4.77 10.69
C GLY A 28 8.65 4.92 11.22
N ILE A 29 9.21 6.11 11.05
CA ILE A 29 10.33 6.54 11.89
C ILE A 29 9.74 6.49 13.31
N PRO A 30 10.35 5.75 14.27
CA PRO A 30 9.77 5.55 15.60
C PRO A 30 9.47 6.86 16.32
#